data_AF-A0AAV3NNR4-F1
#
_entry.id   AF-A0AAV3NNR4-F1
#
_cell.length_a   1.000
_cell.length_b   1.000
_cell.length_c   1.000
_cell.angle_alpha   90.00
_cell.angle_beta   90.00
_cell.angle_gamma   90.00
#
_symmetry.space_group_name_H-M   'P 1'
#
loop_
_entity.id
_entity.type
_entity.pdbx_description
1 polymer ?
#
loop_
_entity_poly.entity_id
_entity_poly.type
_entity_poly.pdbx_seq_one_letter_code
_entity_poly.pdbx_strand_id
1 'polypeptide(L)'
;MCKRLGIDHYFAPVCYPQANGRVEVMNRTIFQGIKKNHLESGGKWYKKLPIVLWLYRTTPSNATGETPFSLVFGTEPLEVCLPNIILCFDEEKNGGRMRECLDFTDELRDQTLYRM
;
A
#
# COMPACT_ATOMS: atom_id res chain seq x y z
N MET A 1 4.21 24.52 -4.11
CA MET A 1 4.65 23.47 -3.17
C MET A 1 5.69 22.54 -3.81
N CYS A 2 5.42 21.91 -4.96
CA CYS A 2 6.33 20.94 -5.60
C CYS A 2 7.74 21.48 -5.90
N LYS A 3 7.85 22.67 -6.50
CA LYS A 3 9.16 23.31 -6.79
C LYS A 3 10.03 23.54 -5.55
N ARG A 4 9.42 23.76 -4.37
CA ARG A 4 10.15 23.96 -3.11
C ARG A 4 10.76 22.66 -2.57
N LEU A 5 10.18 21.52 -2.95
CA LEU A 5 10.60 20.19 -2.53
C LEU A 5 11.43 19.47 -3.60
N GLY A 6 11.75 20.13 -4.72
CA GLY A 6 12.45 19.49 -5.85
C GLY A 6 11.64 18.41 -6.56
N ILE A 7 10.30 18.46 -6.47
CA ILE A 7 9.41 17.46 -7.09
C ILE A 7 8.96 17.97 -8.47
N ASP A 8 9.23 17.17 -9.50
CA ASP A 8 8.69 17.37 -10.84
C ASP A 8 7.24 16.89 -10.89
N HIS A 9 6.34 17.80 -11.28
CA HIS A 9 4.92 17.51 -11.35
C HIS A 9 4.50 17.22 -12.79
N TYR A 10 4.00 16.00 -13.02
CA TYR A 10 3.52 15.54 -14.32
C TYR A 10 2.00 15.38 -14.29
N PHE A 11 1.34 15.83 -15.36
CA PHE A 11 -0.09 15.65 -15.57
C PHE A 11 -0.36 14.50 -16.53
N ALA A 12 -1.39 13.71 -16.24
CA ALA A 12 -1.91 12.75 -17.22
C ALA A 12 -2.49 13.51 -18.43
N PRO A 13 -2.38 12.95 -19.66
CA PRO A 13 -2.94 13.58 -20.84
C PRO A 13 -4.46 13.71 -20.73
N VAL A 14 -5.00 14.81 -21.27
CA VAL A 14 -6.45 14.98 -21.42
C VAL A 14 -6.96 13.84 -22.32
N CYS A 15 -8.07 13.22 -21.93
CA CYS A 15 -8.69 12.08 -22.61
C CYS A 15 -7.92 10.73 -22.56
N TYR A 16 -6.88 10.60 -21.73
CA TYR A 16 -6.19 9.33 -21.52
C TYR A 16 -6.18 8.90 -20.04
N PRO A 17 -7.35 8.54 -19.47
CA PRO A 17 -7.45 8.15 -18.05
C PRO A 17 -6.58 6.93 -17.70
N GLN A 18 -6.30 6.07 -18.69
CA GLN A 18 -5.45 4.88 -18.53
C GLN A 18 -4.03 5.22 -18.09
N ALA A 19 -3.52 6.44 -18.31
CA ALA A 19 -2.23 6.88 -17.78
C ALA A 19 -2.15 6.74 -16.24
N ASN A 20 -3.29 6.84 -15.55
CA ASN A 20 -3.40 6.64 -14.11
C ASN A 20 -4.01 5.28 -13.74
N GLY A 21 -4.07 4.32 -14.68
CA GLY A 21 -4.78 3.06 -14.51
C GLY A 21 -4.33 2.25 -13.28
N ARG A 22 -3.03 2.26 -12.94
CA ARG A 22 -2.54 1.60 -11.71
C ARG A 22 -3.16 2.19 -10.44
N VAL A 23 -3.28 3.52 -10.39
CA VAL A 23 -3.90 4.24 -9.27
C VAL A 23 -5.40 3.96 -9.23
N GLU A 24 -6.06 3.90 -10.37
CA GLU A 24 -7.50 3.57 -10.44
C GLU A 24 -7.80 2.15 -9.94
N VAL A 25 -6.98 1.16 -10.33
CA VAL A 25 -7.11 -0.22 -9.85
C VAL A 25 -6.89 -0.28 -8.33
N MET A 26 -5.83 0.34 -7.82
CA MET A 26 -5.56 0.44 -6.38
C MET A 26 -6.74 1.08 -5.63
N ASN A 27 -7.23 2.23 -6.10
CA ASN A 27 -8.34 2.93 -5.48
C ASN A 27 -9.60 2.05 -5.44
N ARG A 28 -9.89 1.30 -6.50
CA ARG A 28 -11.02 0.38 -6.54
C ARG A 28 -10.94 -0.68 -5.44
N THR A 29 -9.77 -1.29 -5.24
CA THR A 29 -9.55 -2.28 -4.17
C THR A 29 -9.74 -1.67 -2.78
N ILE A 30 -9.20 -0.48 -2.54
CA ILE A 30 -9.37 0.23 -1.26
C ILE A 30 -10.85 0.54 -1.02
N PHE A 31 -11.56 1.06 -2.03
CA PHE A 31 -12.99 1.33 -1.92
C PHE A 31 -13.83 0.08 -1.65
N GLN A 32 -13.49 -1.06 -2.27
CA GLN A 32 -14.15 -2.33 -2.00
C GLN A 32 -13.93 -2.78 -0.54
N GLY A 33 -12.70 -2.66 -0.03
CA GLY A 33 -12.38 -2.95 1.37
C GLY A 33 -13.17 -2.06 2.34
N ILE A 34 -13.28 -0.76 2.04
CA ILE A 34 -14.08 0.17 2.85
C ILE A 34 -15.55 -0.21 2.81
N LYS A 35 -16.12 -0.46 1.62
CA LYS A 35 -17.55 -0.85 1.46
C LYS A 35 -17.88 -2.10 2.27
N LYS A 36 -17.00 -3.11 2.26
CA LYS A 36 -17.18 -4.35 3.04
C LYS A 36 -17.22 -4.09 4.55
N ASN A 37 -16.43 -3.14 5.03
CA ASN A 37 -16.34 -2.77 6.45
C ASN A 37 -17.29 -1.61 6.85
N HIS A 38 -18.05 -1.07 5.90
CA HIS A 38 -18.86 0.13 6.08
C HIS A 38 -20.13 -0.11 6.90
N LEU A 39 -20.73 -1.31 6.74
CA LEU A 39 -21.99 -1.68 7.40
C LEU A 39 -21.89 -1.60 8.93
N GLU A 40 -20.73 -1.91 9.51
CA GLU A 40 -20.49 -1.82 10.96
C GLU A 40 -20.24 -0.40 11.47
N SER A 41 -19.91 0.54 10.58
CA SER A 41 -19.32 1.83 10.96
C SER A 41 -20.31 2.99 10.98
N GLY A 42 -21.59 2.75 10.65
CA GLY A 42 -22.65 3.76 10.66
C GLY A 42 -22.30 5.03 9.86
N GLY A 43 -21.72 4.88 8.67
CA GLY A 43 -21.31 6.01 7.83
C GLY A 43 -19.89 6.55 8.09
N LYS A 44 -19.20 6.15 9.17
CA LYS A 44 -17.86 6.65 9.55
C LYS A 44 -16.72 5.87 8.87
N TRP A 45 -16.73 5.84 7.54
CA TRP A 45 -15.76 5.08 6.73
C TRP A 45 -14.29 5.41 7.04
N TYR A 46 -13.98 6.67 7.39
CA TYR A 46 -12.62 7.12 7.71
C TYR A 46 -12.01 6.39 8.91
N LYS A 47 -12.81 5.87 9.85
CA LYS A 47 -12.31 5.10 10.99
C LYS A 47 -11.78 3.73 10.59
N LYS A 48 -12.29 3.16 9.50
CA LYS A 48 -11.85 1.86 8.96
C LYS A 48 -10.78 2.02 7.89
N LEU A 49 -10.54 3.24 7.38
CA LEU A 49 -9.53 3.50 6.35
C LEU A 49 -8.13 2.98 6.75
N PRO A 50 -7.62 3.21 7.98
CA PRO A 50 -6.30 2.67 8.37
C PRO A 50 -6.25 1.14 8.30
N ILE A 51 -7.33 0.47 8.72
CA ILE A 51 -7.43 -1.00 8.70
C ILE A 51 -7.45 -1.52 7.27
N VAL A 52 -8.24 -0.90 6.39
CA VAL A 52 -8.32 -1.30 4.98
C VAL A 52 -6.98 -1.09 4.28
N LEU A 53 -6.29 0.01 4.56
CA LEU A 53 -4.96 0.28 4.00
C LEU A 53 -3.92 -0.71 4.52
N TRP A 54 -4.00 -1.11 5.79
CA TRP A 54 -3.15 -2.15 6.34
C TRP A 54 -3.35 -3.47 5.62
N LEU A 55 -4.60 -3.97 5.56
CA LEU A 55 -4.94 -5.20 4.85
C LEU A 55 -4.47 -5.16 3.40
N TYR A 56 -4.67 -4.04 2.69
CA TYR A 56 -4.17 -3.90 1.32
C TYR A 56 -2.64 -4.03 1.23
N ARG A 57 -1.90 -3.43 2.17
CA ARG A 57 -0.43 -3.46 2.17
C ARG A 57 0.13 -4.81 2.54
N THR A 58 -0.55 -5.59 3.39
CA THR A 58 -0.05 -6.86 3.93
C THR A 58 -0.69 -8.10 3.31
N THR A 59 -1.65 -7.93 2.39
CA THR A 59 -2.25 -9.05 1.67
C THR A 59 -1.50 -9.27 0.35
N PRO A 60 -1.01 -10.49 0.08
CA PRO A 60 -0.38 -10.82 -1.19
C PRO A 60 -1.33 -10.55 -2.36
N SER A 61 -0.82 -9.92 -3.41
CA SER A 61 -1.58 -9.75 -4.64
C SER A 61 -1.71 -11.10 -5.35
N ASN A 62 -2.91 -11.43 -5.84
CA ASN A 62 -3.13 -12.64 -6.64
C ASN A 62 -2.26 -12.70 -7.91
N ALA A 63 -1.86 -11.55 -8.45
CA ALA A 63 -1.08 -11.49 -9.68
C ALA A 63 0.41 -11.80 -9.45
N THR A 64 0.96 -11.38 -8.31
CA THR A 64 2.41 -11.44 -8.06
C THR A 64 2.80 -12.38 -6.94
N GLY A 65 1.87 -12.74 -6.06
CA GLY A 65 2.16 -13.45 -4.80
C GLY A 65 2.86 -12.59 -3.75
N GLU A 66 3.17 -11.34 -4.08
CA GLU A 66 3.90 -10.40 -3.22
C GLU A 66 2.95 -9.38 -2.60
N THR A 67 3.30 -8.88 -1.41
CA THR A 67 2.55 -7.81 -0.76
C THR A 67 3.05 -6.44 -1.23
N PRO A 68 2.20 -5.41 -1.33
CA PRO A 68 2.67 -4.06 -1.60
C PRO A 68 3.72 -3.57 -0.60
N PHE A 69 3.67 -4.08 0.64
CA PHE A 69 4.64 -3.78 1.68
C PHE A 69 6.02 -4.40 1.38
N SER A 70 6.08 -5.69 1.02
CA SER A 70 7.34 -6.35 0.64
C SER A 70 7.97 -5.68 -0.58
N LEU A 71 7.16 -5.24 -1.55
CA LEU A 71 7.68 -4.53 -2.70
C LEU A 71 8.30 -3.17 -2.34
N VAL A 72 7.85 -2.50 -1.29
CA VAL A 72 8.44 -1.22 -0.87
C VAL A 72 9.67 -1.44 0.00
N PHE A 73 9.61 -2.40 0.92
CA PHE A 73 10.57 -2.55 2.01
C PHE A 73 11.44 -3.82 1.97
N GLY A 74 11.23 -4.70 0.99
CA GLY A 74 12.01 -5.92 0.77
C GLY A 74 11.71 -7.02 1.80
N THR A 75 10.76 -6.78 2.68
CA THR A 75 10.39 -7.68 3.78
C THR A 75 8.92 -7.53 4.09
N GLU A 76 8.29 -8.59 4.58
CA GLU A 76 6.95 -8.52 5.14
C GLU A 76 6.93 -7.64 6.41
N PRO A 77 5.78 -7.12 6.84
CA PRO A 77 5.71 -6.42 8.11
C PRO A 77 5.81 -7.40 9.28
N LEU A 78 6.29 -6.92 10.43
CA LEU A 78 6.06 -7.59 11.71
C LEU A 78 4.59 -7.40 12.10
N GLU A 79 3.84 -8.50 12.23
CA GLU A 79 2.43 -8.45 12.63
C GLU A 79 2.30 -7.90 14.06
N VAL A 80 1.98 -6.61 14.20
CA VAL A 80 1.61 -6.02 15.48
C VAL A 80 0.09 -6.10 15.62
N CYS A 81 -0.40 -7.21 16.17
CA CYS A 81 -1.81 -7.40 16.48
C CYS A 81 -2.08 -7.01 17.92
N LEU A 82 -2.45 -5.74 18.17
CA LEU A 82 -2.89 -5.30 19.49
C LEU A 82 -4.43 -5.36 19.59
N PRO A 83 -4.98 -5.88 20.70
CA PRO A 83 -6.41 -6.20 20.80
C PRO A 83 -7.35 -4.98 20.82
N ASN A 84 -6.84 -3.77 21.06
CA ASN A 84 -7.65 -2.56 21.25
C ASN A 84 -7.20 -1.35 20.40
N ILE A 85 -6.20 -1.53 19.55
CA ILE A 85 -5.66 -0.45 18.72
C ILE A 85 -5.75 -0.92 17.28
N ILE A 86 -6.35 -0.05 16.47
CA ILE A 86 -6.24 -0.01 15.00
C ILE A 86 -4.95 -0.71 14.58
N LEU A 87 -5.01 -1.69 13.67
CA LEU A 87 -3.84 -2.37 13.09
C LEU A 87 -2.80 -1.32 12.65
N CYS A 88 -1.87 -1.01 13.53
CA CYS A 88 -0.94 0.09 13.37
C CYS A 88 0.38 -0.53 12.97
N PHE A 89 0.78 -0.21 11.74
CA PHE A 89 2.18 -0.23 11.36
C PHE A 89 3.00 0.49 12.44
N ASP A 90 3.85 -0.25 13.15
CA ASP A 90 4.77 0.30 14.15
C ASP A 90 6.13 0.51 13.45
N GLU A 91 6.40 1.75 13.09
CA GLU A 91 7.60 2.14 12.34
C GLU A 91 8.89 1.88 13.13
N GLU A 92 8.85 2.03 14.46
CA GLU A 92 10.01 1.75 15.32
C GLU A 92 10.34 0.26 15.33
N LYS A 93 9.33 -0.60 15.49
CA LYS A 93 9.53 -2.05 15.47
C LYS A 93 9.89 -2.58 14.10
N ASN A 94 9.28 -2.06 13.04
CA ASN A 94 9.53 -2.54 11.69
C ASN A 94 10.81 -1.98 11.07
N GLY A 95 11.33 -0.86 11.58
CA GLY A 95 12.51 -0.18 11.04
C GLY A 95 13.79 -1.00 11.08
N GLY A 96 13.96 -1.89 12.07
CA GLY A 96 15.12 -2.80 12.15
C GLY A 96 15.19 -3.76 10.97
N ARG A 97 14.11 -4.52 10.75
CA ARG A 97 14.02 -5.50 9.67
C ARG A 97 14.00 -4.85 8.28
N MET A 98 13.40 -3.67 8.17
CA MET A 98 13.45 -2.87 6.94
C MET A 98 14.90 -2.61 6.52
N ARG A 99 15.75 -2.12 7.45
CA ARG A 99 17.14 -1.76 7.14
C ARG A 99 17.97 -2.95 6.65
N GLU A 100 17.74 -4.13 7.21
CA GLU A 100 18.44 -5.37 6.82
C GLU A 100 18.01 -5.88 5.45
N CYS A 101 16.76 -5.63 5.05
CA CYS A 101 16.20 -6.14 3.79
C CYS A 101 16.17 -5.10 2.65
N LEU A 102 16.69 -3.88 2.88
CA LEU A 102 16.71 -2.80 1.86
C LEU A 102 17.42 -3.24 0.58
N ASP A 103 18.53 -3.95 0.69
CA ASP A 103 19.35 -4.35 -0.47
C ASP A 103 18.62 -5.32 -1.42
N PHE A 104 17.60 -6.04 -0.93
CA PHE A 104 16.80 -6.97 -1.74
C PHE A 104 15.57 -6.32 -2.40
N THR A 105 15.24 -5.08 -2.05
CA THR A 105 14.02 -4.40 -2.51
C THR A 105 13.99 -4.24 -4.03
N ASP A 106 15.10 -3.82 -4.63
CA ASP A 106 15.18 -3.55 -6.06
C ASP A 106 15.13 -4.85 -6.87
N GLU A 107 15.82 -5.90 -6.43
CA GLU A 107 15.75 -7.23 -7.05
C GLU A 107 14.32 -7.81 -7.01
N LEU A 108 13.63 -7.67 -5.88
CA LEU A 108 12.26 -8.15 -5.73
C LEU A 108 11.29 -7.38 -6.62
N ARG A 109 11.46 -6.05 -6.74
CA ARG A 109 10.66 -5.22 -7.65
C ARG A 109 10.89 -5.61 -9.10
N ASP A 110 12.14 -5.77 -9.52
CA ASP A 110 12.47 -6.13 -10.88
C ASP A 110 11.90 -7.50 -11.24
N GLN A 111 12.12 -8.52 -10.39
CA GLN A 111 11.52 -9.85 -10.59
C GLN A 111 9.99 -9.79 -10.67
N THR A 112 9.35 -8.95 -9.85
CA THR A 112 7.89 -8.79 -9.84
C THR A 112 7.39 -8.11 -11.11
N LEU A 113 8.12 -7.12 -11.63
CA LEU A 113 7.82 -6.46 -12.89
C LEU A 113 7.99 -7.40 -14.10
N TYR A 114 9.00 -8.28 -14.08
CA TYR A 114 9.17 -9.30 -15.13
C TYR A 114 8.07 -10.37 -15.15
N ARG A 115 7.31 -10.52 -14.06
CA ARG A 115 6.19 -11.47 -13.95
C ARG A 115 4.83 -10.89 -14.36
N MET A 116 4.74 -9.58 -14.63
CA MET A 116 3.52 -8.89 -15.08
C MET A 116 3.48 -8.75 -16.61
#